data_AF-A0A429RZW6-F1
#
_entry.id   AF-A0A429RZW6-F1
#
_cell.length_a   1.000
_cell.length_b   1.000
_cell.length_c   1.000
_cell.angle_alpha   90.00
_cell.angle_beta   90.00
_cell.angle_gamma   90.00
#
_symmetry.space_group_name_H-M   'P 1'
#
loop_
_entity.id
_entity.type
_entity.pdbx_description
1 polymer ?
#
loop_
_entity_poly.entity_id
_entity_poly.type
_entity_poly.pdbx_seq_one_letter_code
_entity_poly.pdbx_strand_id
1 'polypeptide(L)'
;MCASRGRTVWAPVAGLGRRWPTLLALGLGAATFADGLPGRGFLAGLLVTMPVCYLVLGLFRRELGAPRALAVQVAGLVGFTAVALTALSVDATLGLRLLAAGWLAHAVWDFTHHRTGRVVPRAWSEWCGVVDLCGALALALLA
;
A
#
# COMPACT_ATOMS: atom_id res chain seq x y z
N MET A 1 45.24 26.70 3.16
CA MET A 1 45.08 25.47 3.96
C MET A 1 43.64 24.99 3.83
N CYS A 2 43.44 23.85 3.20
CA CYS A 2 42.15 23.22 2.90
C CYS A 2 41.71 22.38 4.12
N ALA A 3 40.54 22.65 4.70
CA ALA A 3 39.99 21.86 5.79
C ALA A 3 38.79 21.03 5.29
N SER A 4 39.08 19.82 4.82
CA SER A 4 38.12 18.73 4.64
C SER A 4 37.69 18.21 6.02
N ARG A 5 36.56 18.70 6.55
CA ARG A 5 35.95 18.14 7.76
C ARG A 5 34.81 17.17 7.42
N GLY A 6 34.91 15.96 7.98
CA GLY A 6 34.21 14.75 7.59
C GLY A 6 32.68 14.81 7.69
N ARG A 7 32.03 14.27 6.65
CA ARG A 7 30.57 14.07 6.55
C ARG A 7 30.18 12.58 6.44
N THR A 8 30.90 11.65 7.07
CA THR A 8 30.80 10.23 6.65
C THR A 8 30.30 9.23 7.70
N VAL A 9 30.25 9.54 9.00
CA VAL A 9 29.84 8.52 10.00
C VAL A 9 28.32 8.43 10.20
N TRP A 10 27.56 9.51 9.95
CA TRP A 10 26.09 9.54 10.18
C TRP A 10 25.25 9.33 8.92
N ALA A 11 25.88 9.30 7.74
CA ALA A 11 25.19 9.11 6.46
C ALA A 11 24.41 7.78 6.36
N PRO A 12 24.91 6.62 6.87
CA PRO A 12 24.17 5.37 6.78
C PRO A 12 22.93 5.37 7.68
N VAL A 13 23.05 5.90 8.90
CA VAL A 13 21.95 5.96 9.88
C VAL A 13 20.86 6.95 9.43
N ALA A 14 21.25 8.09 8.84
CA ALA A 14 20.34 9.05 8.24
C ALA A 14 19.72 8.58 6.90
N GLY A 15 20.33 7.58 6.23
CA GLY A 15 19.79 6.92 5.04
C GLY A 15 18.76 5.85 5.40
N LEU A 16 19.05 5.03 6.42
CA LEU A 16 18.15 4.02 6.97
C LEU A 16 16.90 4.67 7.60
N GLY A 17 17.08 5.79 8.31
CA GLY A 17 15.98 6.60 8.82
C GLY A 17 15.11 7.27 7.74
N ARG A 18 15.53 7.28 6.47
CA ARG A 18 14.75 7.83 5.35
C ARG A 18 13.99 6.76 4.56
N ARG A 19 14.43 5.50 4.65
CA ARG A 19 13.83 4.32 4.00
C ARG A 19 13.09 3.41 4.98
N TRP A 20 12.93 3.83 6.24
CA TRP A 20 12.21 3.06 7.24
C TRP A 20 10.82 2.57 6.78
N PRO A 21 10.00 3.34 6.01
CA PRO A 21 8.69 2.85 5.58
C PRO A 21 8.85 1.66 4.64
N THR A 22 9.76 1.73 3.67
CA THR A 22 10.06 0.63 2.76
C THR A 22 10.61 -0.59 3.49
N LEU A 23 11.56 -0.39 4.41
CA LEU A 23 12.20 -1.49 5.13
C LEU A 23 11.21 -2.22 6.05
N LEU A 24 10.36 -1.48 6.77
CA LEU A 24 9.30 -2.08 7.58
C LEU A 24 8.25 -2.78 6.70
N ALA A 25 7.87 -2.20 5.56
CA ALA A 25 6.93 -2.82 4.63
C ALA A 25 7.47 -4.14 4.06
N LEU A 26 8.75 -4.16 3.64
CA LEU A 26 9.42 -5.37 3.16
C LEU A 26 9.51 -6.44 4.26
N GLY A 27 9.89 -6.03 5.48
CA GLY A 27 9.95 -6.93 6.62
C GLY A 27 8.59 -7.54 6.96
N LEU A 28 7.53 -6.72 6.98
CA LEU A 28 6.17 -7.17 7.23
C LEU A 28 5.65 -8.07 6.10
N GLY A 29 5.87 -7.70 4.84
CA GLY A 29 5.50 -8.50 3.69
C GLY A 29 6.16 -9.87 3.72
N ALA A 30 7.48 -9.91 3.93
CA ALA A 30 8.22 -11.16 4.07
C ALA A 30 7.68 -12.02 5.23
N ALA A 31 7.45 -11.43 6.41
CA ALA A 31 6.91 -12.15 7.56
C ALA A 31 5.48 -12.67 7.33
N THR A 32 4.63 -11.88 6.66
CA THR A 32 3.22 -12.24 6.42
C THR A 32 3.07 -13.40 5.44
N PHE A 33 3.95 -13.47 4.42
CA PHE A 33 3.85 -14.44 3.34
C PHE A 33 4.88 -15.59 3.42
N ALA A 34 5.73 -15.61 4.46
CA ALA A 34 6.75 -16.65 4.65
C ALA A 34 6.15 -18.05 4.78
N ASP A 35 4.99 -18.15 5.42
CA ASP A 35 4.33 -19.42 5.74
C ASP A 35 3.22 -19.78 4.72
N GLY A 36 3.13 -19.02 3.62
CA GLY A 36 2.12 -19.16 2.58
C GLY A 36 1.12 -18.00 2.53
N LEU A 37 0.01 -18.20 1.82
CA LEU A 37 -1.03 -17.18 1.66
C LEU A 37 -1.98 -17.16 2.87
N PRO A 38 -2.23 -15.99 3.49
CA PRO A 38 -3.32 -15.82 4.44
C PRO A 38 -4.68 -16.16 3.81
N GLY A 39 -5.69 -16.39 4.64
CA GLY A 39 -7.04 -16.70 4.16
C GLY A 39 -7.62 -15.63 3.23
N ARG A 40 -8.34 -16.05 2.18
CA ARG A 40 -8.94 -15.16 1.17
C ARG A 40 -9.78 -14.02 1.77
N GLY A 41 -10.56 -14.32 2.82
CA GLY A 41 -11.35 -13.31 3.53
C GLY A 41 -10.51 -12.23 4.19
N PHE A 42 -9.36 -12.60 4.75
CA PHE A 42 -8.43 -11.65 5.35
C PHE A 42 -7.79 -10.74 4.29
N LEU A 43 -7.31 -11.33 3.19
CA LEU A 43 -6.72 -10.58 2.07
C LEU A 43 -7.72 -9.63 1.40
N ALA A 44 -8.97 -10.07 1.23
CA ALA A 44 -10.06 -9.23 0.74
C ALA A 44 -10.39 -8.10 1.74
N GLY A 45 -10.40 -8.40 3.04
CA GLY A 45 -10.63 -7.42 4.09
C GLY A 45 -9.53 -6.35 4.14
N LEU A 46 -8.25 -6.73 3.99
CA LEU A 46 -7.14 -5.79 3.89
C LEU A 46 -7.29 -4.88 2.67
N LEU A 47 -7.62 -5.43 1.50
CA LEU A 47 -7.83 -4.66 0.27
C LEU A 47 -8.91 -3.57 0.42
N VAL A 48 -9.95 -3.82 1.23
CA VAL A 48 -10.99 -2.83 1.56
C VAL A 48 -10.54 -1.85 2.65
N THR A 49 -9.77 -2.34 3.63
CA THR A 49 -9.30 -1.53 4.76
C THR A 49 -8.39 -0.39 4.29
N MET A 50 -7.52 -0.64 3.31
CA MET A 50 -6.59 0.38 2.81
C MET A 50 -7.27 1.64 2.28
N PRO A 51 -8.23 1.59 1.32
CA PRO A 51 -8.92 2.80 0.86
C PRO A 51 -9.79 3.46 1.95
N VAL A 52 -10.27 2.71 2.95
CA VAL A 52 -10.91 3.30 4.14
C VAL A 52 -9.91 4.16 4.92
N CYS A 53 -8.68 3.67 5.14
CA CYS A 53 -7.63 4.47 5.78
C CYS A 53 -7.33 5.75 5.00
N TYR A 54 -7.37 5.71 3.66
CA TYR A 54 -7.19 6.90 2.83
C TYR A 54 -8.29 7.94 3.03
N LEU A 55 -9.55 7.54 3.13
CA LEU A 55 -10.65 8.44 3.46
C LEU A 55 -10.47 9.07 4.85
N VAL A 56 -10.13 8.26 5.85
CA VAL A 56 -9.93 8.72 7.23
C VAL A 56 -8.75 9.71 7.31
N LEU A 57 -7.60 9.37 6.75
CA LEU A 57 -6.41 10.22 6.74
C LEU A 57 -6.63 11.49 5.90
N GLY A 58 -7.30 11.38 4.75
CA GLY A 58 -7.68 12.51 3.91
C GLY A 58 -8.60 13.49 4.64
N LEU A 59 -9.54 12.97 5.44
CA LEU A 59 -10.41 13.77 6.28
C LEU A 59 -9.61 14.51 7.35
N PHE A 60 -8.73 13.81 8.08
CA PHE A 60 -7.87 14.42 9.10
C PHE A 60 -6.93 15.49 8.53
N ARG A 61 -6.40 15.28 7.32
CA ARG A 61 -5.55 16.24 6.61
C ARG A 61 -6.33 17.36 5.92
N ARG A 62 -7.66 17.32 5.95
CA ARG A 62 -8.57 18.27 5.29
C ARG A 62 -8.36 18.36 3.77
N GLU A 63 -7.94 17.26 3.16
CA GLU A 63 -7.66 17.18 1.71
C GLU A 63 -8.86 16.66 0.90
N LEU A 64 -9.98 16.34 1.57
CA LEU A 64 -11.22 15.88 0.95
C LEU A 64 -12.29 16.97 0.77
N GLY A 65 -11.95 18.24 1.01
CA GLY A 65 -12.90 19.35 0.87
C GLY A 65 -13.32 19.63 -0.58
N ALA A 66 -12.51 19.24 -1.56
CA ALA A 66 -12.85 19.35 -2.97
C ALA A 66 -13.75 18.18 -3.40
N PRO A 67 -14.90 18.42 -4.04
CA PRO A 67 -15.82 17.35 -4.48
C PRO A 67 -15.13 16.28 -5.33
N ARG A 68 -14.21 16.70 -6.20
CA ARG A 68 -13.43 15.79 -7.05
C ARG A 68 -12.50 14.88 -6.23
N ALA A 69 -11.84 15.41 -5.18
CA ALA A 69 -10.94 14.62 -4.35
C ALA A 69 -11.72 13.56 -3.57
N LEU A 70 -12.84 13.96 -2.96
CA LEU A 70 -13.74 13.03 -2.28
C LEU A 70 -14.29 11.97 -3.24
N ALA A 71 -14.78 12.38 -4.42
CA ALA A 71 -15.32 11.46 -5.41
C ALA A 71 -14.29 10.42 -5.86
N VAL A 72 -13.03 10.81 -6.05
CA VAL A 72 -11.95 9.87 -6.38
C VAL A 72 -11.75 8.87 -5.25
N GLN A 73 -11.65 9.30 -3.98
CA GLN A 73 -11.46 8.36 -2.86
C GLN A 73 -12.65 7.42 -2.66
N VAL A 74 -13.88 7.91 -2.81
CA VAL A 74 -15.09 7.09 -2.75
C VAL A 74 -15.13 6.10 -3.91
N ALA A 75 -14.79 6.53 -5.13
CA ALA A 75 -14.70 5.64 -6.28
C ALA A 75 -13.63 4.55 -6.08
N GLY A 76 -12.48 4.90 -5.49
CA GLY A 76 -11.45 3.95 -5.09
C GLY A 76 -12.00 2.91 -4.11
N LEU A 77 -12.62 3.35 -3.01
CA LEU A 77 -13.23 2.47 -2.02
C LEU A 77 -14.26 1.52 -2.66
N VAL A 78 -15.18 2.06 -3.47
CA VAL A 78 -16.20 1.25 -4.15
C VAL A 78 -15.55 0.24 -5.10
N GLY A 79 -14.56 0.66 -5.89
CA GLY A 79 -13.86 -0.20 -6.85
C GLY A 79 -13.12 -1.35 -6.15
N PHE A 80 -12.32 -1.06 -5.13
CA PHE A 80 -11.59 -2.08 -4.38
C PHE A 80 -12.53 -3.01 -3.60
N THR A 81 -13.63 -2.48 -3.05
CA THR A 81 -14.67 -3.31 -2.41
C THR A 81 -15.35 -4.23 -3.40
N ALA A 82 -15.69 -3.74 -4.60
CA ALA A 82 -16.27 -4.58 -5.63
C ALA A 82 -15.32 -5.72 -6.04
N VAL A 83 -14.02 -5.44 -6.20
CA VAL A 83 -13.01 -6.47 -6.47
C VAL A 83 -12.94 -7.50 -5.34
N ALA A 84 -12.88 -7.04 -4.09
CA ALA A 84 -12.83 -7.91 -2.91
C ALA A 84 -14.06 -8.84 -2.83
N LEU A 85 -15.26 -8.29 -2.97
CA LEU A 85 -16.51 -9.08 -2.94
C LEU A 85 -16.58 -10.07 -4.11
N THR A 86 -16.18 -9.64 -5.32
CA THR A 86 -16.14 -10.52 -6.50
C THR A 86 -15.18 -11.68 -6.27
N ALA A 87 -13.98 -11.41 -5.75
CA ALA A 87 -13.00 -12.45 -5.45
C ALA A 87 -13.48 -13.49 -4.43
N LEU A 88 -14.33 -13.08 -3.48
CA LEU A 88 -14.95 -13.99 -2.51
C LEU A 88 -16.14 -14.77 -3.08
N SER A 89 -16.71 -14.32 -4.20
CA SER A 89 -17.91 -14.89 -4.80
C SER A 89 -17.63 -15.88 -5.94
N VAL A 90 -16.36 -16.03 -6.33
CA VAL A 90 -15.91 -16.95 -7.38
C VAL A 90 -15.08 -18.10 -6.80
N ASP A 91 -14.66 -19.04 -7.66
CA ASP A 91 -13.79 -20.14 -7.27
C ASP A 91 -12.45 -19.65 -6.69
N ALA A 92 -11.74 -20.54 -6.00
CA ALA A 92 -10.55 -20.19 -5.25
C ALA A 92 -9.44 -19.60 -6.13
N THR A 93 -9.16 -20.22 -7.28
CA THR A 93 -8.07 -19.81 -8.16
C THR A 93 -8.37 -18.46 -8.81
N LEU A 94 -9.58 -18.28 -9.36
CA LEU A 94 -9.96 -17.00 -9.95
C LEU A 94 -10.02 -15.89 -8.88
N GLY A 95 -10.51 -16.22 -7.68
CA GLY A 95 -10.58 -15.28 -6.57
C GLY A 95 -9.21 -14.76 -6.14
N LEU A 96 -8.21 -15.64 -6.04
CA LEU A 96 -6.84 -15.25 -5.72
C LEU A 96 -6.22 -14.39 -6.83
N ARG A 97 -6.49 -14.69 -8.10
CA ARG A 97 -6.04 -13.85 -9.23
C ARG A 97 -6.68 -12.46 -9.22
N LEU A 98 -7.97 -12.37 -8.90
CA LEU A 98 -8.66 -11.09 -8.73
C LEU A 98 -8.09 -10.29 -7.56
N LEU A 99 -7.77 -10.94 -6.44
CA LEU A 99 -7.08 -10.29 -5.32
C LEU A 99 -5.68 -9.82 -5.74
N ALA A 100 -4.91 -10.63 -6.46
CA ALA A 100 -3.59 -10.22 -6.96
C ALA A 100 -3.68 -8.94 -7.81
N ALA A 101 -4.66 -8.88 -8.72
CA ALA A 101 -4.92 -7.71 -9.56
C ALA A 101 -5.39 -6.50 -8.72
N GLY A 102 -6.26 -6.71 -7.73
CA GLY A 102 -6.75 -5.67 -6.83
C GLY A 102 -5.63 -5.06 -5.98
N TRP A 103 -4.78 -5.90 -5.39
CA TRP A 103 -3.62 -5.46 -4.62
C TRP A 103 -2.61 -4.71 -5.50
N LEU A 104 -2.35 -5.19 -6.72
CA LEU A 104 -1.48 -4.47 -7.66
C LEU A 104 -2.07 -3.11 -8.06
N ALA A 105 -3.38 -3.04 -8.32
CA ALA A 105 -4.06 -1.80 -8.62
C ALA A 105 -3.99 -0.81 -7.43
N HIS A 106 -4.05 -1.30 -6.20
CA HIS A 106 -3.87 -0.48 -5.00
C HIS A 106 -2.42 -0.01 -4.86
N ALA A 107 -1.41 -0.83 -5.15
CA ALA A 107 -0.01 -0.38 -5.19
C ALA A 107 0.20 0.76 -6.22
N VAL A 108 -0.48 0.71 -7.37
CA VAL A 108 -0.48 1.81 -8.35
C VAL A 108 -1.19 3.05 -7.78
N TRP A 109 -2.33 2.87 -7.11
CA TRP A 109 -3.04 3.94 -6.40
C TRP A 109 -2.13 4.64 -5.39
N ASP A 110 -1.41 3.88 -4.58
CA ASP A 110 -0.44 4.36 -3.61
C ASP A 110 0.70 5.13 -4.26
N PHE A 111 1.22 4.64 -5.39
CA PHE A 111 2.24 5.36 -6.15
C PHE A 111 1.74 6.75 -6.59
N THR A 112 0.50 6.88 -7.05
CA THR A 112 -0.05 8.20 -7.41
C THR A 112 -0.13 9.15 -6.20
N HIS A 113 -0.52 8.64 -5.03
CA HIS A 113 -0.59 9.43 -3.79
C HIS A 113 0.80 9.78 -3.26
N HIS A 114 1.76 8.86 -3.35
CA HIS A 114 3.16 9.11 -3.03
C HIS A 114 3.75 10.21 -3.92
N ARG A 115 3.45 10.20 -5.22
CA ARG A 115 3.95 11.17 -6.18
C ARG A 115 3.33 12.55 -6.01
N THR A 116 2.03 12.62 -5.68
CA THR A 116 1.33 13.89 -5.48
C THR A 116 1.50 14.46 -4.07
N GLY A 117 1.79 13.62 -3.08
CA GLY A 117 1.89 14.01 -1.67
C GLY A 117 0.56 14.46 -1.08
N ARG A 118 -0.56 14.02 -1.66
CA ARG A 118 -1.92 14.39 -1.26
C ARG A 118 -2.66 13.22 -0.60
N VAL A 119 -3.72 13.55 0.14
CA VAL A 119 -4.66 12.69 0.89
C VAL A 119 -4.03 11.94 2.07
N VAL A 120 -2.84 11.38 1.91
CA VAL A 120 -2.12 10.66 2.96
C VAL A 120 -0.68 11.17 3.08
N PRO A 121 -0.02 11.01 4.24
CA PRO A 121 1.41 11.25 4.35
C PRO A 121 2.20 10.42 3.34
N ARG A 122 3.26 10.99 2.76
CA ARG A 122 4.06 10.30 1.73
C ARG A 122 4.66 8.97 2.21
N ALA A 123 5.03 8.89 3.48
CA ALA A 123 5.54 7.68 4.10
C ALA A 123 4.45 6.58 4.22
N TRP A 124 3.19 6.97 4.42
CA TRP A 124 2.06 6.04 4.47
C TRP A 124 1.84 5.37 3.11
N SER A 125 1.77 6.16 2.03
CA SER A 125 1.61 5.61 0.68
C SER A 125 2.84 4.85 0.21
N GLU A 126 4.05 5.20 0.66
CA GLU A 126 5.25 4.40 0.39
C GLU A 126 5.18 3.02 1.07
N TRP A 127 4.81 2.98 2.35
CA TRP A 127 4.69 1.73 3.10
C TRP A 127 3.58 0.85 2.53
N CYS A 128 2.38 1.41 2.33
CA CYS A 128 1.20 0.71 1.80
C CYS A 128 1.50 0.13 0.41
N GLY A 129 2.10 0.94 -0.48
CA GLY A 129 2.36 0.49 -1.85
C GLY A 129 3.38 -0.65 -1.92
N VAL A 130 4.33 -0.71 -0.98
CA VAL A 130 5.29 -1.83 -0.89
C VAL A 130 4.62 -3.09 -0.34
N VAL A 131 3.79 -2.97 0.71
CA VAL A 131 3.01 -4.09 1.24
C VAL A 131 2.09 -4.66 0.16
N ASP A 132 1.41 -3.79 -0.57
CA ASP A 132 0.47 -4.17 -1.63
C ASP A 132 1.17 -4.87 -2.79
N LEU A 133 2.34 -4.35 -3.20
CA LEU A 133 3.15 -4.99 -4.24
C LEU A 133 3.65 -6.37 -3.79
N CYS A 134 4.12 -6.50 -2.55
CA CYS A 134 4.52 -7.79 -1.99
C CYS A 134 3.35 -8.79 -1.98
N GLY A 135 2.17 -8.36 -1.52
CA GLY A 135 0.99 -9.22 -1.51
C GLY A 135 0.48 -9.58 -2.90
N ALA A 136 0.50 -8.64 -3.85
CA ALA A 136 0.17 -8.91 -5.24
C ALA A 136 1.09 -9.95 -5.87
N LEU A 137 2.41 -9.84 -5.63
CA LEU A 137 3.39 -10.81 -6.10
C LEU A 137 3.22 -12.17 -5.42
N ALA A 138 3.02 -12.21 -4.10
CA ALA A 138 2.78 -13.45 -3.39
C ALA A 138 1.53 -14.17 -3.94
N LEU A 139 0.44 -13.43 -4.14
CA LEU A 139 -0.79 -13.97 -4.72
C LEU A 139 -0.57 -14.45 -6.15
N ALA A 140 0.11 -13.68 -7.00
CA ALA A 140 0.35 -14.07 -8.39
C ALA A 140 1.25 -15.32 -8.52
N LEU A 141 2.19 -15.51 -7.59
CA LEU A 141 3.15 -16.61 -7.62
C LEU A 141 2.65 -17.89 -6.91
N LEU A 142 1.71 -17.75 -5.96
CA LEU A 142 1.25 -18.85 -5.10
C LEU A 142 -0.22 -19.28 -5.36
N ALA A 143 -0.94 -18.61 -6.28
CA ALA A 143 -2.35 -18.89 -6.61
C ALA A 143 -2.58 -19.98 -7.67
#